data_AF-A0A838U3F5-F1
#
_entry.id   AF-A0A838U3F5-F1
#
_cell.length_a   1.000
_cell.length_b   1.000
_cell.length_c   1.000
_cell.angle_alpha   90.00
_cell.angle_beta   90.00
_cell.angle_gamma   90.00
#
_symmetry.space_group_name_H-M   'P 1'
#
loop_
_entity.id
_entity.type
_entity.pdbx_description
1 polymer ?
#
loop_
_entity_poly.entity_id
_entity_poly.type
_entity_poly.pdbx_seq_one_letter_code
_entity_poly.pdbx_strand_id
1 'polypeptide(L)' 'MIKRGKRVTTIKGFTNADQITSTAHELKKSIGTGGTSKNGIIVLQGDHRSKVTDFLLSKGFQKESIEVI' A
#
# COMPACT_ATOMS: atom_id res chain seq x y z
N MET A 1 9.73 2.70 21.79
CA MET A 1 10.40 1.40 21.59
C MET A 1 9.76 0.67 20.39
N ILE A 2 10.36 0.75 19.20
CA ILE A 2 9.84 0.06 18.01
C ILE A 2 10.27 -1.41 18.14
N LYS A 3 9.31 -2.30 18.45
CA LYS A 3 9.56 -3.74 18.62
C LYS A 3 10.04 -4.33 17.29
N ARG A 4 11.30 -4.78 17.29
CA ARG A 4 11.89 -5.93 16.56
C ARG A 4 11.07 -6.41 15.34
N GLY A 5 11.52 -6.04 14.13
CA GLY A 5 11.45 -6.93 12.96
C GLY A 5 10.14 -7.01 12.16
N LYS A 6 9.09 -6.23 12.44
CA LYS A 6 7.90 -6.23 11.56
C LYS A 6 8.20 -5.44 10.28
N ARG A 7 8.46 -6.15 9.19
CA ARG A 7 8.45 -5.55 7.85
C ARG A 7 7.04 -4.99 7.60
N VAL A 8 6.98 -3.77 7.10
CA VAL A 8 5.74 -3.11 6.71
C VAL A 8 5.94 -2.58 5.29
N THR A 9 4.89 -2.57 4.51
CA THR A 9 4.89 -2.03 3.15
C THR A 9 4.15 -0.71 3.17
N THR A 10 4.83 0.37 2.84
CA THR A 10 4.26 1.71 2.79
C THR A 10 4.10 2.14 1.35
N ILE A 11 2.89 2.53 0.95
CA ILE A 11 2.57 3.06 -0.37
C ILE A 11 2.26 4.55 -0.27
N LYS A 12 2.92 5.35 -1.09
CA LYS A 12 2.72 6.80 -1.24
C LYS A 12 2.51 7.15 -2.72
N GLY A 13 2.04 8.36 -3.00
CA GLY A 13 1.88 8.86 -4.38
C GLY A 13 0.44 8.85 -4.90
N PHE A 14 -0.54 8.64 -4.03
CA PHE A 14 -1.94 8.79 -4.40
C PHE A 14 -2.38 10.26 -4.27
N THR A 15 -2.96 10.80 -5.34
CA THR A 15 -3.47 12.18 -5.40
C THR A 15 -4.91 12.32 -4.86
N ASN A 16 -5.72 11.26 -4.96
CA ASN A 16 -7.14 11.28 -4.55
C ASN A 16 -7.40 10.43 -3.30
N ALA A 17 -8.06 11.01 -2.30
CA ALA A 17 -8.46 10.33 -1.06
C ALA A 17 -9.42 9.13 -1.30
N ASP A 18 -10.33 9.26 -2.26
CA ASP A 18 -11.25 8.17 -2.62
C ASP A 18 -10.53 6.99 -3.24
N GLN A 19 -9.54 7.26 -4.12
CA GLN A 19 -8.70 6.22 -4.71
C GLN A 19 -7.86 5.51 -3.64
N ILE A 20 -7.36 6.24 -2.64
CA ILE A 20 -6.61 5.64 -1.52
C ILE A 20 -7.47 4.66 -0.75
N THR A 21 -8.69 5.08 -0.41
CA THR A 21 -9.57 4.27 0.44
C THR A 21 -9.97 2.98 -0.28
N SER A 22 -10.34 3.08 -1.57
CA SER A 22 -10.64 1.93 -2.42
C SER A 22 -9.42 1.01 -2.58
N THR A 23 -8.28 1.57 -2.97
CA THR A 23 -7.03 0.81 -3.17
C THR A 23 -6.56 0.13 -1.88
N ALA A 24 -6.64 0.82 -0.74
CA ALA A 24 -6.31 0.24 0.56
C ALA A 24 -7.24 -0.91 0.92
N HIS A 25 -8.53 -0.79 0.65
CA HIS A 25 -9.50 -1.87 0.89
C HIS A 25 -9.20 -3.10 0.01
N GLU A 26 -8.95 -2.87 -1.28
CA GLU A 26 -8.60 -3.96 -2.21
C GLU A 26 -7.24 -4.61 -1.87
N LEU A 27 -6.22 -3.82 -1.52
CA LEU A 27 -4.92 -4.33 -1.09
C LEU A 27 -5.04 -5.17 0.18
N LYS A 28 -5.81 -4.73 1.18
CA LYS A 28 -6.10 -5.51 2.39
C LYS A 28 -6.79 -6.83 2.05
N LYS A 29 -7.75 -6.82 1.13
CA LYS A 29 -8.46 -8.03 0.67
C LYS A 29 -7.57 -9.00 -0.12
N SER A 30 -6.72 -8.47 -1.01
CA SER A 30 -5.81 -9.24 -1.86
C SER A 30 -4.66 -9.87 -1.08
N ILE A 31 -4.07 -9.11 -0.15
CA ILE A 31 -2.91 -9.55 0.63
C ILE A 31 -3.34 -10.30 1.89
N GLY A 32 -4.56 -10.05 2.39
CA GLY A 32 -5.05 -10.67 3.62
C GLY A 32 -4.35 -10.16 4.87
N THR A 33 -3.83 -8.93 4.83
CA THR A 33 -3.07 -8.33 5.94
C THR A 33 -3.77 -7.11 6.51
N GLY A 34 -3.48 -6.82 7.78
CA GLY A 34 -3.88 -5.59 8.43
C GLY A 34 -3.11 -4.39 7.85
N GLY A 35 -3.80 -3.26 7.70
CA GLY A 35 -3.19 -2.04 7.20
C GLY A 35 -4.03 -0.80 7.48
N THR A 36 -3.39 0.36 7.49
CA THR A 36 -4.04 1.66 7.71
C THR A 36 -3.77 2.58 6.55
N SER A 37 -4.73 3.43 6.21
CA SER A 37 -4.53 4.50 5.23
C SER A 37 -4.71 5.84 5.93
N LYS A 38 -3.69 6.70 5.93
CA LYS A 38 -3.71 8.00 6.60
C LYS A 38 -2.94 9.03 5.77
N ASN A 39 -3.50 10.23 5.61
CA ASN A 39 -2.85 11.38 4.98
C ASN A 39 -2.23 11.11 3.60
N GLY A 40 -2.90 10.41 2.70
CA GLY A 40 -2.29 10.12 1.39
C GLY A 40 -1.49 8.83 1.31
N ILE A 41 -1.32 8.14 2.44
CA ILE A 41 -0.35 7.04 2.60
C ILE A 41 -1.06 5.78 3.06
N ILE A 42 -0.77 4.66 2.41
CA ILE A 42 -1.25 3.33 2.82
C ILE A 42 -0.09 2.59 3.49
N VAL A 43 -0.31 2.03 4.66
CA VAL A 43 0.66 1.23 5.39
C VAL A 43 0.07 -0.16 5.61
N LEU A 44 0.75 -1.18 5.12
CA LEU A 44 0.37 -2.58 5.26
C LEU A 44 1.37 -3.32 6.14
N GLN A 45 0.87 -4.23 6.97
CA GLN A 45 1.73 -5.11 7.77
C GLN A 45 2.27 -6.25 6.90
N GLY A 46 3.57 -6.53 6.98
CA GLY A 46 4.23 -7.52 6.14
C GLY A 46 5.04 -6.90 4.99
N ASP A 47 5.87 -7.75 4.38
CA ASP A 47 6.65 -7.42 3.19
C ASP A 47 5.92 -7.95 1.96
N HIS A 48 5.18 -7.06 1.31
CA HIS A 48 4.34 -7.38 0.16
C HIS A 48 4.62 -6.44 -1.01
N ARG A 49 5.78 -5.78 -1.04
CA ARG A 49 6.13 -4.77 -2.04
C ARG A 49 5.87 -5.26 -3.46
N SER A 50 6.33 -6.45 -3.80
CA SER A 50 6.12 -7.02 -5.15
C SER A 50 4.64 -7.17 -5.50
N LYS A 51 3.84 -7.79 -4.61
CA LYS A 51 2.40 -7.95 -4.83
C LYS A 51 1.67 -6.62 -4.92
N VAL A 52 2.05 -5.66 -4.09
CA VAL A 52 1.49 -4.30 -4.08
C VAL A 52 1.82 -3.60 -5.40
N THR A 53 3.08 -3.66 -5.85
CA THR A 53 3.52 -3.07 -7.12
C THR A 53 2.76 -3.69 -8.29
N ASP A 54 2.68 -5.02 -8.37
CA ASP A 54 1.94 -5.71 -9.45
C ASP A 54 0.46 -5.35 -9.44
N PHE A 55 -0.16 -5.30 -8.26
CA PHE A 55 -1.56 -4.91 -8.10
C PHE A 55 -1.80 -3.46 -8.57
N LEU A 56 -0.91 -2.55 -8.20
CA LEU A 56 -1.02 -1.14 -8.59
C LEU A 56 -0.79 -0.96 -10.10
N LEU A 57 0.19 -1.66 -10.67
CA LEU A 57 0.42 -1.69 -12.12
C LEU A 57 -0.81 -2.25 -12.86
N SER A 58 -1.41 -3.33 -12.36
CA SER A 58 -2.63 -3.92 -12.93
C SER A 58 -3.85 -2.99 -12.86
N LYS A 59 -3.87 -2.05 -11.91
CA LYS A 59 -4.91 -1.01 -11.80
C LYS A 59 -4.64 0.21 -12.69
N GLY A 60 -3.50 0.25 -13.38
CA GLY A 60 -3.09 1.37 -14.24
C GLY A 60 -2.32 2.47 -13.50
N PHE A 61 -1.89 2.24 -12.26
CA PHE A 61 -0.97 3.16 -11.58
C PHE A 61 0.44 2.98 -12.13
N GLN A 62 1.10 4.09 -12.44
CA GLN A 62 2.49 4.08 -12.90
C GLN A 62 3.44 3.94 -11.72
N LYS A 63 4.42 3.05 -11.82
CA LYS A 63 5.45 2.86 -10.79
C LYS A 63 6.23 4.14 -10.50
N GLU A 64 6.34 5.06 -11.44
CA GLU A 64 6.98 6.36 -11.23
C GLU A 64 6.13 7.31 -10.38
N SER A 65 4.80 7.16 -10.42
CA SER A 65 3.86 7.99 -9.66
C SER A 65 3.65 7.50 -8.23
N ILE A 66 3.96 6.24 -7.93
CA ILE A 66 3.74 5.62 -6.63
C ILE A 66 5.03 5.05 -6.04
N GLU A 67 5.28 5.37 -4.77
CA GLU A 67 6.46 4.91 -4.05
C GLU A 67 6.06 3.80 -3.07
N VAL A 68 6.71 2.63 -3.18
CA VAL A 68 6.48 1.47 -2.31
C VAL A 68 7.75 1.19 -1.50
N ILE A 69 7.70 1.39 -0.18
CA ILE A 69 8.82 1.29 0.78
C ILE A 69 8.62 0.12 1.75
#